data_AF-A0A0Q9KKF0-F1
#
_entry.id   AF-A0A0Q9KKF0-F1
#
_cell.length_a   1.000
_cell.length_b   1.000
_cell.length_c   1.000
_cell.angle_alpha   90.00
_cell.angle_beta   90.00
_cell.angle_gamma   90.00
#
_symmetry.space_group_name_H-M   'P 1'
#
loop_
_entity.id
_entity.type
_entity.pdbx_description
1 polymer ?
#
loop_
_entity_poly.entity_id
_entity_poly.type
_entity_poly.pdbx_seq_one_letter_code
_entity_poly.pdbx_strand_id
1 'polypeptide(L)'
;MSKAESSFVPEGASVPVSPCPSWCVTRHGVHLGEENWVHTGEPLLVADGIPAYVVMSVDPETGTSDGPYVLIGAREYTLSEARHVGSALMAAVDSACATPAGGPECE
;
A
#
# COMPACT_ATOMS: atom_id res chain seq x y z
N MET A 1 -12.27 49.21 24.87
CA MET A 1 -11.15 48.87 23.97
C MET A 1 -9.98 48.46 24.84
N SER A 2 -9.73 47.15 24.97
CA SER A 2 -8.55 46.61 25.66
C SER A 2 -7.98 45.48 24.82
N LYS A 3 -6.66 45.50 24.69
CA LYS A 3 -5.82 44.82 23.69
C LYS A 3 -5.81 43.29 23.81
N ALA A 4 -5.53 42.69 22.66
CA ALA A 4 -5.21 41.29 22.42
C ALA A 4 -4.10 40.75 23.33
N GLU A 5 -4.33 39.56 23.89
CA GLU A 5 -3.26 38.63 24.27
C GLU A 5 -3.18 37.59 23.17
N SER A 6 -2.16 37.75 22.33
CA SER A 6 -1.78 36.79 21.29
C SER A 6 -0.94 35.73 21.98
N SER A 7 -1.54 34.55 22.19
CA SER A 7 -0.80 33.36 22.60
C SER A 7 0.08 32.91 21.45
N PHE A 8 1.36 33.21 21.58
CA PHE A 8 2.44 32.68 20.76
C PHE A 8 2.56 31.19 21.05
N VAL A 9 2.17 30.34 20.09
CA VAL A 9 2.39 28.90 20.15
C VAL A 9 3.83 28.66 19.68
N PRO A 10 4.70 27.97 20.45
CA PRO A 10 6.06 27.71 20.02
C PRO A 10 6.05 26.77 18.81
N GLU A 11 6.60 27.27 17.71
CA GLU A 11 6.98 26.53 16.52
C GLU A 11 8.02 25.46 16.92
N GLY A 12 7.62 24.20 16.90
CA GLY A 12 8.44 23.10 17.40
C GLY A 12 7.68 21.90 17.96
N ALA A 13 6.37 21.80 17.72
CA ALA A 13 5.67 20.55 17.97
C ALA A 13 6.18 19.50 16.97
N SER A 14 7.07 18.63 17.43
CA SER A 14 7.41 17.39 16.74
C SER A 14 6.14 16.56 16.62
N VAL A 15 5.48 16.66 15.46
CA VAL A 15 4.36 15.80 15.08
C VAL A 15 4.77 14.34 15.27
N PRO A 16 3.91 13.51 15.88
CA PRO A 16 4.23 12.11 16.07
C PRO A 16 4.43 11.47 14.70
N VAL A 17 5.64 10.95 14.47
CA VAL A 17 5.92 10.12 13.31
C VAL A 17 5.05 8.88 13.45
N SER A 18 3.98 8.77 12.65
CA SER A 18 3.19 7.56 12.57
C SER A 18 4.15 6.39 12.28
N PRO A 19 4.20 5.36 13.13
CA PRO A 19 5.16 4.28 12.95
C PRO A 19 4.86 3.55 11.65
N CYS A 20 5.89 3.36 10.83
CA CYS A 20 5.75 2.68 9.55
C CYS A 20 5.18 1.26 9.77
N PRO A 21 4.24 0.81 8.93
CA PRO A 21 3.79 -0.57 8.95
C PRO A 21 4.96 -1.54 8.73
N SER A 22 4.91 -2.72 9.33
CA SER A 22 6.00 -3.71 9.25
C SER A 22 6.30 -4.22 7.84
N TRP A 23 5.36 -4.06 6.91
CA TRP A 23 5.51 -4.41 5.50
C TRP A 23 6.05 -3.27 4.64
N CYS A 24 6.13 -2.03 5.17
CA CYS A 24 6.61 -0.88 4.43
C CYS A 24 8.13 -0.98 4.21
N VAL A 25 8.56 -0.85 2.96
CA VAL A 25 9.98 -0.81 2.58
C VAL A 25 10.41 0.56 2.06
N THR A 26 9.48 1.51 1.95
CA THR A 26 9.78 2.90 1.64
C THR A 26 10.66 3.49 2.74
N ARG A 27 11.77 4.11 2.33
CA ARG A 27 12.67 4.81 3.26
C ARG A 27 12.07 6.16 3.62
N HIS A 28 11.37 6.21 4.75
CA HIS A 28 10.89 7.45 5.31
C HIS A 28 12.03 8.22 5.99
N GLY A 29 12.17 9.50 5.67
CA GLY A 29 13.16 10.39 6.27
C GLY A 29 12.59 11.18 7.45
N VAL A 30 13.47 11.79 8.24
CA VAL A 30 13.09 12.70 9.35
C VAL A 30 12.38 13.97 8.84
N HIS A 31 12.51 14.29 7.55
CA HIS A 31 11.91 15.46 6.93
C HIS A 31 10.54 15.14 6.35
N LEU A 32 9.51 15.83 6.85
CA LEU A 32 8.09 15.77 6.46
C LEU A 32 7.86 16.32 5.04
N GLY A 33 8.40 15.65 4.02
CA GLY A 33 7.94 15.82 2.64
C GLY A 33 6.68 14.98 2.37
N GLU A 34 5.97 15.27 1.27
CA GLU A 34 4.80 14.48 0.81
C GLU A 34 5.12 12.97 0.67
N GLU A 35 6.39 12.63 0.46
CA GLU A 35 6.92 11.26 0.37
C GLU A 35 6.77 10.47 1.68
N ASN A 36 6.57 11.14 2.82
CA ASN A 36 6.33 10.46 4.09
C ASN A 36 4.90 9.96 4.25
N TRP A 37 3.99 10.34 3.35
CA TRP A 37 2.58 10.00 3.49
C TRP A 37 2.27 8.64 2.89
N VAL A 38 3.11 8.12 1.99
CA VAL A 38 2.83 6.89 1.24
C VAL A 38 3.76 5.77 1.70
N HIS A 39 3.15 4.70 2.23
CA HIS A 39 3.82 3.47 2.59
C HIS A 39 3.67 2.46 1.46
N THR A 40 4.78 1.84 1.06
CA THR A 40 4.83 0.90 -0.07
C THR A 40 5.55 -0.37 0.38
N GLY A 41 4.98 -1.54 0.10
CA GLY A 41 5.62 -2.83 0.31
C GLY A 41 6.60 -3.19 -0.82
N GLU A 42 7.32 -4.31 -0.65
CA GLU A 42 8.21 -4.80 -1.70
C GLU A 42 7.45 -5.10 -3.00
N PRO A 43 8.03 -4.79 -4.18
CA PRO A 43 7.44 -5.14 -5.45
C PRO A 43 7.35 -6.65 -5.62
N LEU A 44 6.16 -7.15 -5.92
CA LEU A 44 5.97 -8.49 -6.48
C LEU A 44 5.75 -8.37 -7.99
N LEU A 45 6.64 -8.93 -8.80
CA LEU A 45 6.45 -8.94 -10.26
C LEU A 45 5.40 -9.98 -10.65
N VAL A 46 4.35 -9.55 -11.35
CA VAL A 46 3.38 -10.44 -11.99
C VAL A 46 3.74 -10.63 -13.48
N ALA A 47 2.84 -11.24 -14.26
CA ALA A 47 3.04 -11.46 -15.70
C ALA A 47 3.48 -10.18 -16.44
N ASP A 48 4.32 -10.35 -17.45
CA ASP A 48 4.88 -9.28 -18.28
C ASP A 48 5.67 -8.21 -17.48
N GLY A 49 6.18 -8.58 -16.30
CA GLY A 49 6.99 -7.68 -15.46
C GLY A 49 6.18 -6.55 -14.82
N ILE A 50 4.85 -6.63 -14.85
CA ILE A 50 3.99 -5.64 -14.19
C ILE A 50 4.20 -5.75 -12.68
N PRO A 51 4.55 -4.67 -11.98
CA PRO A 51 4.75 -4.75 -10.54
C PRO A 51 3.40 -4.66 -9.82
N ALA A 52 3.30 -5.45 -8.75
CA ALA A 52 2.26 -5.35 -7.75
C ALA A 52 2.85 -4.88 -6.41
N TYR A 53 2.15 -3.99 -5.72
CA TYR A 53 2.58 -3.42 -4.45
C TYR A 53 1.43 -3.44 -3.45
N VAL A 54 1.76 -3.65 -2.17
CA VAL A 54 0.88 -3.21 -1.09
C VAL A 54 1.15 -1.73 -0.84
N VAL A 55 0.11 -0.91 -0.84
CA VAL A 55 0.22 0.54 -0.61
C VAL A 55 -0.75 1.02 0.44
N MET A 56 -0.41 2.07 1.16
CA MET A 56 -1.29 2.77 2.08
C MET A 56 -0.83 4.21 2.15
N SER A 57 -1.75 5.15 2.36
CA SER A 57 -1.37 6.50 2.77
C SER A 57 -1.72 6.75 4.23
N VAL A 58 -0.90 7.54 4.91
CA VAL A 58 -1.14 8.00 6.28
C VAL A 58 -0.90 9.49 6.31
N ASP A 59 -1.93 10.23 6.66
CA ASP A 59 -1.83 11.66 6.96
C ASP A 59 -1.01 11.82 8.26
N PRO A 60 0.15 12.49 8.25
CA PRO A 60 0.98 12.65 9.44
C PRO A 60 0.44 13.68 10.43
N GLU A 61 -0.47 14.58 10.02
CA GLU A 61 -1.09 15.57 10.91
C GLU A 61 -2.25 14.94 11.68
N THR A 62 -3.08 14.15 11.00
CA THR A 62 -4.29 13.56 11.59
C THR A 62 -4.12 12.11 12.03
N GLY A 63 -3.10 11.42 11.51
CA GLY A 63 -2.93 9.97 11.66
C GLY A 63 -3.94 9.15 10.85
N THR A 64 -4.79 9.79 10.03
CA THR A 64 -5.81 9.11 9.24
C THR A 64 -5.13 8.30 8.14
N SER A 65 -5.47 7.01 8.05
CA SER A 65 -4.94 6.11 7.03
C SER A 65 -5.96 5.83 5.94
N ASP A 66 -5.49 5.76 4.70
CA ASP A 66 -6.24 5.27 3.54
C ASP A 66 -5.58 4.01 2.98
N GLY A 67 -6.31 2.90 2.95
CA GLY A 67 -5.80 1.55 2.68
C GLY A 67 -5.56 0.69 3.94
N PRO A 68 -4.73 -0.37 3.84
CA PRO A 68 -3.89 -0.75 2.70
C PRO A 68 -4.67 -1.33 1.51
N TYR A 69 -4.13 -1.09 0.32
CA TYR A 69 -4.58 -1.59 -0.97
C TYR A 69 -3.49 -2.43 -1.64
N VAL A 70 -3.88 -3.23 -2.63
CA VAL A 70 -2.95 -3.82 -3.60
C VAL A 70 -3.07 -3.04 -4.90
N LEU A 71 -1.98 -2.42 -5.34
CA LEU A 71 -1.86 -1.87 -6.69
C LEU A 71 -1.26 -2.93 -7.60
N ILE A 72 -1.90 -3.22 -8.74
CA ILE A 72 -1.35 -4.05 -9.82
C ILE A 72 -1.33 -3.19 -11.08
N GLY A 73 -0.15 -2.78 -11.52
CA GLY A 73 -0.03 -1.74 -12.54
C GLY A 73 -0.71 -0.43 -12.07
N ALA A 74 -1.75 0.02 -12.79
CA ALA A 74 -2.51 1.23 -12.47
C ALA A 74 -3.87 0.96 -11.79
N ARG A 75 -4.17 -0.30 -11.43
CA ARG A 75 -5.45 -0.67 -10.81
C ARG A 75 -5.27 -0.92 -9.32
N GLU A 76 -6.15 -0.32 -8.54
CA GLU A 76 -6.22 -0.50 -7.10
C GLU A 76 -7.26 -1.56 -6.73
N TYR A 77 -6.91 -2.38 -5.74
CA TYR A 77 -7.77 -3.40 -5.17
C TYR A 77 -7.74 -3.29 -3.65
N THR A 78 -8.89 -3.38 -3.00
CA THR A 78 -8.92 -3.67 -1.56
C THR A 78 -8.26 -5.03 -1.29
N LEU A 79 -7.78 -5.26 -0.06
CA LEU A 79 -7.19 -6.55 0.30
C LEU A 79 -8.15 -7.74 0.08
N SER A 80 -9.44 -7.51 0.29
CA SER A 80 -10.49 -8.52 0.08
C SER A 80 -10.64 -8.86 -1.41
N GLU A 81 -10.71 -7.85 -2.27
CA GLU A 81 -10.79 -8.04 -3.73
C GLU A 81 -9.53 -8.71 -4.26
N ALA A 82 -8.35 -8.27 -3.82
CA ALA A 82 -7.07 -8.87 -4.21
C ALA A 82 -7.01 -10.35 -3.82
N ARG A 83 -7.44 -10.70 -2.59
CA ARG A 83 -7.53 -12.10 -2.15
C ARG A 83 -8.52 -12.89 -3.00
N HIS A 84 -9.67 -12.32 -3.32
CA HIS A 84 -10.68 -12.98 -4.14
C HIS A 84 -10.16 -13.26 -5.56
N VAL A 85 -9.50 -12.28 -6.19
CA VAL A 85 -8.86 -12.44 -7.51
C VAL A 85 -7.78 -13.54 -7.44
N GLY A 86 -6.91 -13.51 -6.44
CA GLY A 86 -5.87 -14.53 -6.26
C GLY A 86 -6.44 -15.94 -6.15
N SER A 87 -7.47 -16.14 -5.32
CA SER A 87 -8.14 -17.44 -5.19
C SER A 87 -8.81 -17.90 -6.48
N ALA A 88 -9.44 -16.98 -7.22
CA ALA A 88 -10.09 -17.30 -8.49
C ALA A 88 -9.07 -17.72 -9.57
N LEU A 89 -7.90 -17.07 -9.61
CA LEU A 89 -6.80 -17.45 -10.50
C LEU A 89 -6.26 -18.85 -10.18
N MET A 90 -6.03 -19.15 -8.90
CA MET A 90 -5.59 -20.49 -8.48
C MET A 90 -6.60 -21.56 -8.87
N ALA A 91 -7.90 -21.32 -8.63
CA ALA A 91 -8.96 -22.25 -9.01
C ALA A 91 -9.03 -22.48 -10.54
N ALA A 92 -8.75 -21.45 -11.34
CA ALA A 92 -8.69 -21.57 -12.79
C ALA A 92 -7.50 -22.44 -13.25
N VAL A 93 -6.33 -22.26 -12.63
CA VAL A 93 -5.14 -23.11 -12.86
C VAL A 93 -5.44 -24.56 -12.50
N ASP A 94 -6.00 -24.81 -11.31
CA ASP A 94 -6.35 -26.17 -10.86
C ASP A 94 -7.32 -26.85 -11.83
N SER A 95 -8.30 -26.10 -12.34
CA SER A 95 -9.28 -26.60 -13.32
C SER A 95 -8.63 -26.96 -14.67
N ALA A 96 -7.65 -26.17 -15.12
CA ALA A 96 -6.89 -26.45 -16.32
C ALA A 96 -6.02 -27.71 -16.15
N CYS A 97 -5.32 -27.84 -15.02
CA CYS A 97 -4.49 -29.00 -14.70
C CYS A 97 -5.30 -30.30 -14.55
N ALA A 98 -6.52 -30.23 -14.02
CA ALA A 98 -7.40 -31.38 -13.84
C ALA A 98 -8.04 -31.86 -15.17
N THR A 99 -7.97 -31.05 -16.22
CA THR A 99 -8.49 -31.39 -17.55
C THR A 99 -7.37 -32.04 -18.35
N PRO A 100 -7.40 -33.37 -18.63
CA PRO A 100 -6.37 -33.99 -19.46
C PRO A 100 -6.43 -33.43 -20.87
N ALA A 101 -5.49 -32.55 -21.21
CA ALA A 101 -5.26 -32.12 -22.58
C ALA A 101 -4.43 -33.18 -23.31
N GLY A 102 -4.81 -33.53 -24.53
CA GLY A 102 -3.89 -34.16 -25.48
C GLY A 102 -2.83 -33.17 -25.98
N GLY A 103 -2.09 -32.49 -25.09
CA GLY A 103 -1.09 -31.45 -25.41
C GLY A 103 -0.37 -30.94 -24.16
N PRO A 104 0.87 -30.41 -24.29
CA PRO A 104 1.94 -30.67 -23.32
C PRO A 104 1.79 -29.91 -22.00
N GLU A 105 1.82 -30.73 -20.95
CA GLU A 105 2.36 -30.59 -19.60
C GLU A 105 2.74 -29.17 -19.11
N CYS A 106 2.06 -28.73 -18.05
CA CYS A 106 2.56 -27.70 -17.16
C CYS A 106 3.85 -28.22 -16.50
N GLU A 107 4.99 -27.56 -16.77
CA GLU A 107 6.26 -27.77 -16.07
C GLU A 107 6.28 -27.04 -14.72
#